data_AF-A0A519ZTE7-F1
#
_entry.id   AF-A0A519ZTE7-F1
#
_cell.length_a   1.000
_cell.length_b   1.000
_cell.length_c   1.000
_cell.angle_alpha   90.00
_cell.angle_beta   90.00
_cell.angle_gamma   90.00
#
_symmetry.space_group_name_H-M   'P 1'
#
loop_
_entity.id
_entity.type
_entity.pdbx_description
1 polymer ?
#
loop_
_entity_poly.entity_id
_entity_poly.type
_entity_poly.pdbx_seq_one_letter_code
_entity_poly.pdbx_strand_id
1 'polypeptide(L)' 'TTVGVALVGIVLWGSIAGSMLPLILRRLGLDPATSSAPFVATLVDVTGLIIYFTVALVMLRGTLL' A
#
# COMPACT_ATOMS: atom_id res chain seq x y z
N THR A 1 -14.24 13.52 -4.33
CA THR A 1 -14.52 12.12 -4.73
C THR A 1 -13.24 11.33 -4.92
N THR A 2 -12.23 11.86 -5.62
CA THR A 2 -10.91 11.23 -5.84
C THR A 2 -10.24 10.71 -4.58
N VAL A 3 -10.17 11.54 -3.52
CA VAL A 3 -9.55 11.15 -2.24
C VAL A 3 -10.31 10.01 -1.56
N GLY A 4 -11.65 10.03 -1.59
CA GLY A 4 -12.48 8.98 -1.00
C GLY A 4 -12.29 7.62 -1.69
N VAL A 5 -12.23 7.60 -3.03
CA VAL A 5 -11.99 6.38 -3.82
C VAL A 5 -10.57 5.86 -3.60
N ALA A 6 -9.58 6.76 -3.55
CA ALA A 6 -8.18 6.40 -3.27
C ALA A 6 -8.02 5.80 -1.87
N LEU A 7 -8.67 6.37 -0.85
CA LEU A 7 -8.58 5.88 0.53
C LEU A 7 -9.10 4.45 0.69
N VAL A 8 -10.18 4.07 0.00
CA VAL A 8 -10.70 2.69 0.05
C VAL A 8 -9.65 1.70 -0.49
N GLY A 9 -9.00 2.04 -1.62
CA GLY A 9 -7.95 1.21 -2.20
C GLY A 9 -6.70 1.13 -1.31
N ILE A 10 -6.27 2.26 -0.74
CA ILE A 10 -5.09 2.32 0.14
C ILE A 10 -5.31 1.53 1.44
N VAL A 11 -6.49 1.61 2.07
CA VAL A 11 -6.79 0.91 3.32
C VAL A 11 -6.88 -0.61 3.13
N LEU A 12 -7.52 -1.05 2.05
CA LEU A 12 -7.55 -2.47 1.68
C LEU A 12 -6.14 -3.01 1.43
N TRP A 13 -5.34 -2.28 0.66
CA TRP A 13 -3.97 -2.67 0.37
C TRP A 13 -3.09 -2.69 1.62
N GLY A 14 -3.16 -1.67 2.46
CA GLY A 14 -2.42 -1.59 3.72
C GLY A 14 -2.73 -2.74 4.67
N SER A 15 -3.98 -3.18 4.73
CA SER A 15 -4.41 -4.33 5.55
C SER A 15 -3.83 -5.65 5.05
N ILE A 16 -3.78 -5.83 3.73
CA ILE A 16 -3.19 -7.01 3.09
C ILE A 16 -1.67 -7.00 3.27
N ALA A 17 -1.02 -5.86 2.98
CA ALA A 17 0.42 -5.70 3.10
C ALA A 17 0.89 -5.90 4.54
N GLY A 18 0.19 -5.33 5.53
CA GLY A 18 0.53 -5.45 6.95
C GLY A 18 0.42 -6.87 7.50
N SER A 19 -0.48 -7.69 6.96
CA SER A 19 -0.66 -9.10 7.39
C SER A 19 0.20 -10.09 6.58
N MET A 20 0.43 -9.85 5.29
CA MET A 20 1.22 -10.72 4.42
C MET A 20 2.73 -10.55 4.61
N LEU A 21 3.21 -9.33 4.88
CA LEU A 21 4.64 -9.04 4.96
C LEU A 21 5.36 -9.80 6.09
N PRO A 22 4.82 -9.91 7.33
CA PRO A 22 5.42 -10.73 8.39
C PRO A 22 5.46 -12.22 8.04
N LEU A 23 4.47 -12.72 7.30
CA LEU A 23 4.42 -14.11 6.83
C LEU A 23 5.49 -14.40 5.78
N ILE A 24 5.71 -13.46 4.86
CA ILE A 24 6.77 -13.55 3.84
C ILE A 24 8.15 -13.47 4.48
N LEU A 25 8.37 -12.52 5.40
CA LEU A 25 9.64 -12.37 6.13
C LEU A 25 9.98 -13.64 6.93
N ARG A 26 8.98 -14.22 7.63
CA ARG A 26 9.13 -15.49 8.34
C ARG A 26 9.49 -16.65 7.40
N ARG A 27 8.93 -16.69 6.18
CA ARG A 27 9.27 -17.71 5.17
C ARG A 27 10.69 -17.53 4.61
N LEU A 28 11.20 -16.31 4.57
CA LEU A 28 12.57 -15.99 4.15
C LEU A 28 13.60 -16.18 5.26
N GLY A 29 13.18 -16.60 6.47
CA GLY A 29 14.07 -16.79 7.61
C GLY A 29 14.54 -15.48 8.26
N LEU A 30 13.90 -14.35 7.95
CA LEU A 30 14.19 -13.05 8.55
C LEU A 30 13.34 -12.85 9.80
N ASP A 31 13.96 -12.37 10.88
CA ASP A 31 13.27 -12.13 12.15
C ASP A 31 12.21 -11.01 12.01
N PRO A 32 10.90 -11.36 12.08
CA PRO A 32 9.85 -10.36 11.91
C PRO A 32 9.82 -9.37 13.08
N ALA A 33 10.24 -9.76 14.28
CA ALA A 33 10.07 -8.96 15.48
C ALA A 33 10.83 -7.61 15.46
N THR A 34 12.00 -7.55 14.82
CA THR A 34 12.84 -6.35 14.77
C THR A 34 12.80 -5.65 13.41
N SER A 35 12.61 -6.39 12.32
CA SER A 35 12.66 -5.84 10.96
C SER A 35 11.29 -5.53 10.34
N SER A 36 10.19 -6.13 10.82
CA SER A 36 8.89 -5.99 10.14
C SER A 36 8.27 -4.60 10.29
N ALA A 37 8.38 -3.95 11.44
CA ALA A 37 7.76 -2.63 11.65
C ALA A 37 8.28 -1.54 10.68
N PRO A 38 9.61 -1.31 10.54
CA PRO A 38 10.11 -0.34 9.56
C PRO A 38 9.90 -0.81 8.11
N PHE A 39 9.95 -2.11 7.83
CA PHE A 39 9.77 -2.63 6.48
C PHE A 39 8.31 -2.56 5.99
N VAL A 40 7.35 -2.79 6.88
CA VAL A 40 5.91 -2.59 6.59
C VAL A 40 5.65 -1.12 6.31
N ALA A 41 6.20 -0.21 7.12
CA ALA A 41 6.01 1.22 6.93
C ALA A 41 6.51 1.69 5.56
N THR A 42 7.72 1.30 5.15
CA THR A 42 8.26 1.72 3.84
C THR A 42 7.53 1.08 2.67
N LEU A 43 7.16 -0.20 2.76
CA LEU A 43 6.42 -0.89 1.70
C LEU A 43 5.04 -0.26 1.52
N VAL A 44 4.31 -0.03 2.62
CA VAL A 44 2.98 0.59 2.59
C VAL A 44 3.06 2.03 2.07
N ASP A 45 4.10 2.78 2.42
CA ASP A 45 4.29 4.15 1.96
C ASP A 45 4.50 4.21 0.43
N VAL A 46 5.48 3.47 -0.10
CA VAL A 46 5.77 3.43 -1.54
C VAL A 46 4.57 2.91 -2.34
N THR A 47 3.95 1.81 -1.89
CA THR A 47 2.81 1.24 -2.60
C THR A 47 1.54 2.10 -2.47
N GLY A 48 1.35 2.76 -1.33
CA GLY A 48 0.27 3.72 -1.10
C GLY A 48 0.36 4.92 -2.04
N LEU A 49 1.57 5.47 -2.25
CA LEU A 49 1.82 6.52 -3.23
C LEU A 49 1.49 6.09 -4.66
N ILE A 50 1.86 4.87 -5.06
CA ILE A 50 1.53 4.32 -6.38
C ILE A 50 0.01 4.23 -6.56
N ILE A 51 -0.72 3.70 -5.57
CA ILE A 51 -2.19 3.60 -5.61
C ILE A 51 -2.81 4.99 -5.71
N TYR A 52 -2.36 5.94 -4.88
CA TYR A 52 -2.86 7.31 -4.89
C TYR A 52 -2.69 7.97 -6.26
N PHE A 53 -1.47 7.95 -6.82
CA PHE A 53 -1.21 8.57 -8.12
C PHE A 53 -1.91 7.85 -9.27
N THR A 54 -2.10 6.53 -9.18
CA THR A 54 -2.87 5.77 -10.18
C THR A 54 -4.34 6.18 -10.17
N VAL A 55 -4.97 6.27 -8.99
CA VAL A 55 -6.36 6.73 -8.86
C VAL A 55 -6.50 8.18 -9.29
N ALA A 56 -5.54 9.04 -8.92
CA ALA A 56 -5.50 10.43 -9.36
C ALA A 56 -5.40 10.54 -10.88
N LEU A 57 -4.55 9.74 -11.52
CA LEU A 57 -4.40 9.71 -12.98
C LEU A 57 -5.68 9.25 -13.68
N VAL A 58 -6.31 8.17 -13.20
CA VAL A 58 -7.57 7.65 -13.76
C VAL A 58 -8.69 8.70 -13.67
N MET A 59 -8.84 9.37 -12.51
CA MET A 59 -9.84 10.42 -12.34
C MET A 59 -9.53 11.67 -13.17
N LEU A 60 -8.25 12.08 -13.26
CA LEU A 60 -7.84 13.23 -14.06
C LEU A 60 -8.07 12.98 -15.55
N ARG A 61 -7.78 11.76 -16.03
CA ARG A 61 -8.00 11.36 -17.42
C ARG A 61 -9.49 11.33 -17.79
N GLY A 62 -10.37 10.99 -16.84
CA GLY A 62 -11.82 11.08 -17.00
C GLY A 62 -12.39 12.51 -16.98
N THR A 63 -11.60 13.51 -16.56
CA THR A 63 -12.02 14.93 -16.54
C THR A 63 -11.55 15.69 -17.79
N LEU A 64 -10.56 15.16 -18.52
CA LEU A 64 -9.94 15.77 -19.71
C LEU A 64 -10.52 15.27 -21.04
N LEU A 65 -11.48 14.34 -21.02
CA LEU A 65 -12.25 13.85 -22.17
C LEU A 65 -13.69 14.35 -22.07
#